data_AF-A0A3M1SIS1-F1
#
_entry.id   AF-A0A3M1SIS1-F1
#
_cell.length_a   1.000
_cell.length_b   1.000
_cell.length_c   1.000
_cell.angle_alpha   90.00
_cell.angle_beta   90.00
_cell.angle_gamma   90.00
#
_symmetry.space_group_name_H-M   'P 1'
#
loop_
_entity.id
_entity.type
_entity.pdbx_description
1 polymer ?
#
loop_
_entity_poly.entity_id
_entity_poly.type
_entity_poly.pdbx_seq_one_letter_code
_entity_poly.pdbx_strand_id
1 'polypeptide(L)'
;VPHNPVRGPNTIGLVIERKRRPGEKDGLLWFCEKCNEKLYEEYFELTDITKQFQEVFKRFYGSLDLRTCKKCGTIMEPPPVIA
;
A
#
# COMPACT_ATOMS: atom_id res chain seq x y z
N VAL A 1 4.35 -11.59 6.48
CA VAL A 1 4.85 -11.70 5.08
C VAL A 1 4.20 -10.58 4.28
N PRO A 2 4.96 -9.60 3.76
CA PRO A 2 4.43 -8.60 2.83
C PRO A 2 3.85 -9.26 1.59
N HIS A 3 2.71 -8.77 1.10
CA HIS A 3 2.00 -9.35 -0.04
C HIS A 3 1.30 -8.24 -0.85
N ASN A 4 1.15 -8.46 -2.16
CA ASN A 4 0.49 -7.53 -3.09
C ASN A 4 -0.56 -8.28 -3.94
N PRO A 5 -1.81 -8.41 -3.47
CA PRO A 5 -2.85 -9.13 -4.20
C PRO A 5 -3.21 -8.45 -5.52
N VAL A 6 -3.14 -9.20 -6.64
CA VAL A 6 -3.56 -8.74 -7.97
C VAL A 6 -4.70 -9.63 -8.47
N ARG A 7 -5.79 -9.03 -8.95
CA ARG A 7 -6.98 -9.74 -9.44
C ARG A 7 -7.24 -9.40 -10.90
N GLY A 8 -7.50 -10.42 -11.72
CA GLY A 8 -7.90 -10.24 -13.12
C GLY A 8 -9.42 -10.08 -13.29
N PRO A 9 -9.87 -9.65 -14.49
CA PRO A 9 -11.29 -9.52 -14.80
C PRO A 9 -12.02 -10.88 -14.72
N ASN A 10 -13.30 -10.85 -14.36
CA ASN A 10 -14.18 -12.02 -14.27
C ASN A 10 -13.70 -13.12 -13.28
N THR A 11 -13.14 -12.71 -12.14
CA THR A 11 -12.71 -13.63 -11.06
C THR A 11 -13.51 -13.41 -9.77
N ILE A 12 -13.66 -14.47 -8.97
CA ILE A 12 -14.26 -14.42 -7.62
C ILE A 12 -13.20 -14.87 -6.61
N GLY A 13 -13.09 -14.17 -5.48
CA GLY A 13 -12.18 -14.54 -4.40
C GLY A 13 -12.80 -14.34 -3.02
N LEU A 14 -12.55 -15.30 -2.13
CA LEU A 14 -12.92 -15.25 -0.72
C LEU A 14 -11.69 -14.87 0.11
N VAL A 15 -11.84 -13.87 0.99
CA VAL A 15 -10.80 -13.45 1.93
C VAL A 15 -11.37 -13.56 3.33
N ILE A 16 -10.64 -14.23 4.22
CA ILE A 16 -10.99 -14.38 5.63
C ILE A 16 -9.83 -13.83 6.46
N GLU A 17 -10.13 -12.84 7.28
CA GLU A 17 -9.18 -12.24 8.23
C GLU A 17 -9.80 -12.18 9.62
N ARG A 18 -8.94 -12.16 10.66
CA ARG A 18 -9.38 -11.90 12.03
C ARG A 18 -9.34 -10.41 12.34
N LYS A 19 -10.21 -9.96 13.23
CA LYS A 19 -10.02 -8.66 13.89
C LYS A 19 -8.70 -8.67 14.67
N ARG A 20 -7.98 -7.55 14.59
CA ARG A 20 -6.73 -7.36 15.32
C ARG A 20 -7.02 -7.24 16.82
N ARG A 21 -6.07 -7.72 17.63
CA ARG A 21 -6.06 -7.51 19.09
C ARG A 21 -5.59 -6.09 19.38
N PRO A 22 -5.92 -5.51 20.54
CA PRO A 22 -5.39 -4.21 20.94
C PRO A 22 -3.85 -4.18 20.85
N GLY A 23 -3.29 -3.12 20.29
CA GLY A 23 -1.85 -2.96 20.09
C GLY A 23 -1.27 -3.63 18.84
N GLU A 24 -2.03 -4.49 18.14
CA GLU A 24 -1.60 -5.02 16.85
C GLU A 24 -1.78 -3.99 15.74
N LYS A 25 -0.75 -3.83 14.90
CA LYS A 25 -0.75 -2.89 13.79
C LYS A 25 -0.70 -3.62 12.45
N ASP A 26 -1.45 -3.10 11.50
CA ASP A 26 -1.29 -3.42 10.09
C ASP A 26 -0.28 -2.46 9.46
N GLY A 27 0.36 -2.92 8.38
CA GLY A 27 1.41 -2.17 7.70
C GLY A 27 1.15 -2.12 6.20
N LEU A 28 1.27 -0.93 5.62
CA LEU A 28 1.28 -0.73 4.18
C LEU A 28 2.69 -0.31 3.76
N LEU A 29 3.23 -0.95 2.72
CA LEU A 29 4.61 -0.79 2.29
C LEU A 29 4.66 -0.58 0.78
N TRP A 30 5.57 0.29 0.36
CA TRP A 30 5.89 0.54 -1.05
C TRP A 30 7.37 0.32 -1.30
N PHE A 31 7.67 -0.28 -2.44
CA PHE A 31 9.03 -0.58 -2.89
C PHE A 31 9.23 -0.02 -4.29
N CYS A 32 10.45 0.42 -4.58
CA CYS A 32 10.82 0.97 -5.88
C CYS A 32 10.72 -0.12 -6.95
N GLU A 33 9.95 0.13 -8.01
CA GLU A 33 9.72 -0.83 -9.09
C GLU A 33 10.99 -1.15 -9.90
N LYS A 34 12.02 -0.30 -9.85
CA LYS A 34 13.28 -0.50 -10.55
C LYS A 34 14.33 -1.28 -9.76
N CYS A 35 14.49 -0.99 -8.46
CA CYS A 35 15.60 -1.51 -7.66
C CYS A 35 15.18 -2.15 -6.34
N ASN A 36 13.87 -2.27 -6.09
CA ASN A 36 13.26 -2.88 -4.91
C ASN A 36 13.63 -2.22 -3.56
N GLU A 37 14.19 -1.02 -3.59
CA GLU A 37 14.42 -0.22 -2.38
C GLU A 37 13.09 0.17 -1.74
N LYS A 38 12.99 0.12 -0.41
CA LYS A 38 11.76 0.53 0.28
C LYS A 38 11.58 2.05 0.12
N LEU A 39 10.44 2.45 -0.41
CA LEU A 39 10.09 3.86 -0.60
C LEU A 39 9.42 4.42 0.66
N TYR A 40 8.44 3.68 1.17
CA TYR A 40 7.59 4.13 2.25
C TYR A 40 6.99 2.94 3.00
N GLU A 41 6.78 3.12 4.30
CA GLU A 41 5.95 2.22 5.09
C GLU A 41 5.18 3.02 6.14
N GLU A 42 3.96 2.58 6.43
CA GLU A 42 3.15 3.14 7.51
C GLU A 42 2.48 2.02 8.29
N TYR A 43 2.56 2.09 9.63
CA TYR A 43 1.98 1.12 10.54
C TYR A 43 0.95 1.77 11.45
N PHE A 44 -0.25 1.20 11.51
CA PHE A 44 -1.37 1.76 12.27
C PHE A 44 -2.30 0.66 12.80
N GLU A 45 -3.05 0.97 13.86
CA GLU A 45 -4.11 0.09 14.33
C GLU A 45 -5.31 0.16 13.37
N LEU A 46 -5.66 -0.99 12.79
CA LEU A 46 -6.72 -1.10 11.79
C LEU A 46 -8.09 -1.22 12.45
N THR A 47 -8.93 -0.20 12.27
CA THR A 47 -10.31 -0.14 12.77
C THR A 47 -11.32 -0.03 11.63
N ASP A 48 -10.98 0.64 10.53
CA ASP A 48 -11.77 0.75 9.30
C ASP A 48 -10.86 0.64 8.07
N ILE A 49 -10.83 -0.55 7.47
CA ILE A 49 -9.99 -0.83 6.31
C ILE A 49 -10.31 0.03 5.09
N THR A 50 -11.58 0.37 4.90
CA THR A 50 -12.02 1.11 3.71
C THR A 50 -11.60 2.57 3.76
N LYS A 51 -11.52 3.16 4.95
CA LYS A 51 -11.10 4.55 5.13
C LYS A 51 -9.59 4.67 5.30
N GLN A 52 -9.03 3.93 6.27
CA GLN A 52 -7.65 4.13 6.68
C GLN A 52 -6.67 3.78 5.55
N PHE A 53 -6.94 2.73 4.76
CA PHE A 53 -6.07 2.40 3.63
C PHE A 53 -6.07 3.52 2.59
N GLN A 54 -7.25 4.06 2.25
CA GLN A 54 -7.37 5.15 1.27
C GLN A 54 -6.65 6.42 1.73
N GLU A 55 -6.66 6.72 3.03
CA GLU A 55 -5.91 7.85 3.58
C GLU A 55 -4.39 7.67 3.44
N VAL A 56 -3.87 6.47 3.74
CA VAL A 56 -2.44 6.14 3.58
C VAL A 56 -2.07 6.20 2.09
N PHE A 57 -2.91 5.65 1.21
CA PHE A 57 -2.71 5.72 -0.24
C PHE A 57 -2.65 7.16 -0.72
N LYS A 58 -3.56 8.02 -0.26
CA LYS A 58 -3.58 9.44 -0.61
C LYS A 58 -2.31 10.16 -0.13
N ARG A 59 -1.82 9.86 1.08
CA ARG A 59 -0.55 10.41 1.59
C ARG A 59 0.63 10.01 0.71
N PHE A 60 0.77 8.72 0.42
CA PHE A 60 1.86 8.20 -0.40
C PHE A 60 1.79 8.74 -1.83
N TYR A 61 0.66 8.54 -2.53
CA TYR A 61 0.55 8.92 -3.93
C TYR A 61 0.52 10.44 -4.15
N GLY A 62 0.06 11.22 -3.16
CA GLY A 62 0.05 12.67 -3.18
C GLY A 62 1.42 13.33 -2.93
N SER A 63 2.44 12.57 -2.53
CA SER A 63 3.77 13.09 -2.23
C SER A 63 4.81 12.66 -3.26
N LEU A 64 5.36 13.62 -4.01
CA LEU A 64 6.46 13.35 -4.94
C LEU A 64 7.70 12.84 -4.19
N ASP A 65 7.94 13.36 -2.99
CA ASP A 65 9.10 12.98 -2.18
C ASP A 65 9.04 11.51 -1.75
N LEU A 66 7.87 11.04 -1.28
CA LEU A 66 7.66 9.65 -0.87
C LEU A 66 7.71 8.68 -2.05
N ARG A 67 7.26 9.12 -3.24
CA ARG A 67 7.29 8.30 -4.46
C ARG A 67 8.66 8.25 -5.14
N THR A 68 9.60 9.13 -4.77
CA THR A 68 10.91 9.21 -5.39
C THR A 68 11.91 8.32 -4.65
N CYS A 69 12.41 7.30 -5.34
CA CYS A 69 13.44 6.42 -4.81
C CYS A 69 14.75 7.18 -4.55
N LYS A 70 15.14 7.28 -3.28
CA LYS A 70 16.37 7.96 -2.88
C LYS A 70 17.65 7.26 -3.37
N LYS A 71 17.56 5.97 -3.71
CA LYS A 71 18.70 5.18 -4.19
C LYS A 71 18.96 5.31 -5.68
N CYS A 72 17.92 5.38 -6.52
CA CYS A 72 18.09 5.35 -7.99
C CYS A 72 17.37 6.47 -8.74
N GLY A 73 16.68 7.36 -8.04
CA GLY A 73 15.96 8.50 -8.62
C GLY A 73 14.65 8.14 -9.34
N THR A 74 14.31 6.86 -9.50
CA THR A 74 13.04 6.45 -10.10
C THR A 74 11.87 6.93 -9.27
N ILE A 75 10.89 7.54 -9.93
CA ILE A 75 9.63 8.00 -9.34
C ILE A 75 8.57 6.94 -9.65
N MET A 76 7.89 6.44 -8.62
CA MET A 76 6.74 5.56 -8.80
C MET A 76 5.54 6.39 -9.24
N GLU A 77 4.81 5.96 -10.26
CA GLU A 77 3.57 6.62 -10.67
C GLU A 77 2.37 6.14 -9.84
N PRO A 78 1.35 7.00 -9.59
CA PRO A 78 0.11 6.56 -8.98
C PRO A 78 -0.60 5.51 -9.84
N PRO A 79 -1.36 4.58 -9.22
CA PRO A 79 -2.14 3.62 -9.98
C PRO A 79 -3.16 4.33 -10.87
N PRO A 80 -3.53 3.75 -12.02
CA PRO A 80 -4.53 4.32 -12.89
C PRO A 80 -5.86 4.47 -12.14
N VAL A 81 -6.53 5.62 -12.31
CA VAL A 81 -7.88 5.82 -11.81
C VAL A 81 -8.81 5.00 -12.69
N ILE A 82 -9.26 3.85 -12.18
CA ILE A 82 -10.28 3.05 -12.86
C ILE A 82 -11.63 3.71 -12.54
N ALA A 83 -12.24 4.32 -13.55
CA ALA A 83 -13.58 4.89 -13.49
C ALA A 83 -14.66 3.80 -13.51
#